data_AF-A0A653WDT2-F1
#
_entry.id   AF-A0A653WDT2-F1
#
_cell.length_a   1.000
_cell.length_b   1.000
_cell.length_c   1.000
_cell.angle_alpha   90.00
_cell.angle_beta   90.00
_cell.angle_gamma   90.00
#
_symmetry.space_group_name_H-M   'P 1'
#
loop_
_entity.id
_entity.type
_entity.pdbx_description
1 polymer ?
#
loop_
_entity_poly.entity_id
_entity_poly.type
_entity_poly.pdbx_seq_one_letter_code
_entity_poly.pdbx_strand_id
1 'polypeptide(L)'
;MSGFKNFLLRGNLVDLAVAVIIGTAFGAVVTTFTNWLTEQLPESTSEYFSNQPNSLGAFLNAVVSFIILAAVVYFFVVLPYTKAKERYFPSPPAGTPEDVELLRQIRDLLAGSGPGETGAVGGSHAGPPA
;
A
#
# COMPACT_ATOMS: atom_id res chain seq x y z
N MET A 1 -14.36 26.50 5.81
CA MET A 1 -14.82 25.19 5.29
C MET A 1 -14.16 24.79 3.95
N SER A 2 -13.79 25.72 3.07
CA SER A 2 -13.10 25.39 1.79
C SER A 2 -11.71 24.76 1.96
N GLY A 3 -10.91 25.22 2.93
CA GLY A 3 -9.57 24.68 3.19
C GLY A 3 -9.55 23.21 3.65
N PHE A 4 -10.53 22.81 4.48
CA PHE A 4 -10.69 21.43 4.93
C PHE A 4 -11.12 20.50 3.78
N LYS A 5 -12.05 20.94 2.94
CA LYS A 5 -12.45 20.21 1.74
C LYS A 5 -11.27 20.05 0.76
N ASN A 6 -10.47 21.10 0.53
CA ASN A 6 -9.26 21.02 -0.32
C ASN A 6 -8.13 20.17 0.27
N PHE A 7 -8.16 19.90 1.58
CA PHE A 7 -7.26 18.98 2.26
C PHE A 7 -7.70 17.52 2.05
N LEU A 8 -9.00 17.24 2.25
CA LEU A 8 -9.57 15.91 1.98
C LEU A 8 -9.50 15.53 0.49
N LEU A 9 -9.80 16.47 -0.41
CA LEU A 9 -9.74 16.27 -1.86
C LEU A 9 -8.31 16.07 -2.39
N ARG A 10 -7.28 16.20 -1.54
CA ARG A 10 -5.88 15.95 -1.91
C ARG A 10 -5.57 14.44 -2.06
N GLY A 11 -6.58 13.56 -1.95
CA GLY A 11 -6.55 12.12 -2.26
C GLY A 11 -5.87 11.27 -1.18
N ASN A 12 -4.64 11.61 -0.83
CA ASN A 12 -3.80 10.86 0.11
C ASN A 12 -4.43 10.68 1.52
N LEU A 13 -5.30 11.61 1.95
CA LEU A 13 -5.90 11.58 3.29
C LEU A 13 -7.12 10.69 3.39
N VAL A 14 -7.91 10.58 2.32
CA VAL A 14 -9.12 9.75 2.32
C VAL A 14 -8.71 8.28 2.35
N ASP A 15 -7.75 7.88 1.53
CA ASP A 15 -7.23 6.51 1.52
C ASP A 15 -6.58 6.14 2.85
N LEU A 16 -5.78 7.04 3.44
CA LEU A 16 -5.21 6.82 4.77
C LEU A 16 -6.29 6.69 5.84
N ALA A 17 -7.28 7.58 5.83
CA ALA A 17 -8.38 7.52 6.80
C ALA A 17 -9.17 6.22 6.70
N VAL A 18 -9.50 5.78 5.47
CA VAL A 18 -10.19 4.51 5.22
C VAL A 18 -9.34 3.34 5.71
N ALA A 19 -8.03 3.33 5.43
CA ALA A 19 -7.13 2.27 5.87
C ALA A 19 -7.09 2.14 7.40
N VAL A 20 -6.99 3.26 8.12
CA VAL A 20 -6.99 3.27 9.59
C VAL A 20 -8.32 2.82 10.17
N ILE A 21 -9.44 3.29 9.62
CA ILE A 21 -10.79 2.91 10.09
C ILE A 21 -11.03 1.42 9.89
N ILE A 22 -10.72 0.88 8.72
CA ILE A 22 -10.89 -0.56 8.43
C ILE A 22 -9.95 -1.39 9.31
N GLY A 23 -8.68 -0.98 9.45
CA GLY A 23 -7.71 -1.70 10.26
C GLY A 23 -8.11 -1.80 11.73
N THR A 24 -8.56 -0.68 12.32
CA THR A 24 -9.00 -0.64 13.73
C THR A 24 -10.30 -1.41 13.96
N ALA A 25 -11.29 -1.26 13.07
CA ALA A 25 -12.55 -2.00 13.16
C ALA A 25 -12.35 -3.51 13.00
N PHE A 26 -11.53 -3.93 12.03
CA PHE A 26 -11.23 -5.34 11.82
C PHE A 26 -10.48 -5.95 13.02
N GLY A 27 -9.48 -5.24 13.55
CA GLY A 27 -8.76 -5.68 14.75
C GLY A 27 -9.67 -5.90 15.95
N ALA A 28 -10.68 -5.04 16.14
CA ALA A 28 -11.67 -5.19 17.21
C ALA A 28 -12.54 -6.45 17.05
N VAL A 29 -12.95 -6.79 15.82
CA VAL A 29 -13.71 -8.02 15.54
C VAL A 29 -12.88 -9.25 15.87
N VAL A 30 -11.62 -9.29 15.43
CA VAL A 30 -10.74 -10.45 15.66
C VAL A 30 -10.37 -10.58 17.14
N THR A 31 -10.19 -9.45 17.84
CA THR A 31 -9.95 -9.45 19.30
C THR A 31 -11.17 -10.00 20.05
N THR A 32 -12.38 -9.54 19.72
CA THR A 32 -13.62 -10.07 20.31
C THR A 32 -13.76 -11.57 20.05
N PHE A 33 -13.50 -12.01 18.83
CA PHE A 33 -13.51 -13.43 18.47
C PHE A 33 -12.50 -14.24 19.26
N THR A 34 -11.28 -13.74 19.44
CA THR A 34 -10.26 -14.47 20.18
C THR A 34 -10.58 -14.56 21.66
N ASN A 35 -11.07 -13.48 22.27
CA ASN A 35 -11.51 -13.50 23.67
C ASN A 35 -12.66 -14.49 23.87
N TRP A 36 -13.65 -14.49 22.97
CA TRP A 36 -14.72 -15.48 22.99
C TRP A 36 -14.18 -16.92 22.84
N LEU A 37 -13.17 -17.12 21.99
CA LEU A 37 -12.54 -18.43 21.80
C LEU A 37 -11.80 -18.90 23.05
N THR A 38 -11.07 -18.01 23.72
CA THR A 38 -10.34 -18.36 24.96
C THR A 38 -11.28 -18.57 26.14
N GLU A 39 -12.44 -17.91 26.17
CA GLU A 39 -13.49 -18.13 27.17
C GLU A 39 -14.20 -19.50 27.04
N GLN A 40 -14.19 -20.11 25.85
CA GLN A 40 -14.76 -21.46 25.65
C GLN A 40 -13.81 -22.59 26.05
N LEU A 41 -12.58 -22.29 26.46
CA LEU A 41 -11.63 -23.30 26.91
C LEU A 41 -11.98 -23.82 28.31
N PRO A 42 -11.56 -25.05 28.67
CA PRO A 42 -11.81 -25.62 29.99
C PRO A 42 -11.23 -24.74 31.12
N GLU A 43 -11.87 -24.75 32.30
CA GLU A 43 -11.43 -23.96 33.46
C GLU A 43 -9.96 -24.17 33.86
N SER A 44 -9.38 -25.33 33.55
CA SER A 44 -7.95 -25.60 33.78
C SER A 44 -7.00 -24.64 33.05
N THR A 45 -7.49 -23.94 32.03
CA THR A 45 -6.73 -22.96 31.26
C THR A 45 -6.92 -21.53 31.76
N SER A 46 -7.87 -21.28 32.67
CA SER A 46 -8.19 -19.96 33.22
C SER A 46 -7.06 -19.35 34.08
N GLU A 47 -6.19 -20.20 34.65
CA GLU A 47 -4.99 -19.75 35.36
C GLU A 47 -3.95 -19.15 34.40
N TYR A 48 -3.90 -19.65 33.17
CA TYR A 48 -2.97 -19.20 32.13
C TYR A 48 -3.56 -18.14 31.20
N PHE A 49 -4.89 -18.12 31.06
CA PHE A 49 -5.61 -17.17 30.23
C PHE A 49 -6.68 -16.48 31.08
N SER A 50 -6.40 -15.24 31.47
CA SER A 50 -7.28 -14.43 32.30
C SER A 50 -7.51 -13.09 31.63
N ASN A 51 -8.72 -12.54 31.72
CA ASN A 51 -9.03 -11.19 31.25
C ASN A 51 -8.81 -10.11 32.32
N GLN A 52 -8.22 -10.48 33.47
CA GLN A 52 -7.94 -9.54 34.55
C GLN A 52 -6.79 -8.58 34.16
N PRO A 53 -7.01 -7.25 34.16
CA PRO A 53 -5.98 -6.27 33.84
C PRO A 53 -4.74 -6.45 34.73
N ASN A 54 -3.55 -6.29 34.14
CA ASN A 54 -2.25 -6.39 34.81
C ASN A 54 -1.91 -7.78 35.39
N SER A 55 -2.56 -8.85 34.92
CA SER A 55 -2.20 -10.23 35.25
C SER A 55 -1.29 -10.86 34.18
N LEU A 56 -0.47 -11.86 34.56
CA LEU A 56 0.29 -12.67 33.60
C LEU A 56 -0.66 -13.40 32.63
N GLY A 57 -1.82 -13.83 33.10
CA GLY A 57 -2.85 -14.46 32.27
C GLY A 57 -3.41 -13.53 31.19
N ALA A 58 -3.54 -12.22 31.45
CA ALA A 58 -3.95 -11.24 30.44
C ALA A 58 -2.88 -11.00 29.38
N PHE A 59 -1.60 -11.03 29.76
CA PHE A 59 -0.52 -10.97 28.80
C PHE A 59 -0.50 -12.22 27.89
N LEU A 60 -0.60 -13.42 28.46
CA LEU A 60 -0.64 -14.66 27.68
C LEU A 60 -1.88 -14.71 26.76
N ASN A 61 -3.04 -14.27 27.24
CA ASN A 61 -4.23 -14.11 26.40
C ASN A 61 -3.97 -13.13 25.25
N ALA A 62 -3.35 -11.98 25.51
CA ALA A 62 -3.00 -11.01 24.46
C ALA A 62 -2.01 -11.57 23.42
N VAL A 63 -1.05 -12.42 23.83
CA VAL A 63 -0.13 -13.10 22.92
C VAL A 63 -0.89 -14.08 22.02
N VAL A 64 -1.81 -14.87 22.58
CA VAL A 64 -2.66 -15.76 21.78
C VAL A 64 -3.54 -14.97 20.83
N SER A 65 -4.19 -13.91 21.30
CA SER A 65 -4.96 -12.95 20.48
C SER A 65 -4.13 -12.38 19.34
N PHE A 66 -2.88 -12.03 19.57
CA PHE A 66 -1.98 -11.55 18.54
C PHE A 66 -1.67 -12.62 17.48
N ILE A 67 -1.40 -13.86 17.90
CA ILE A 67 -1.11 -14.97 16.97
C ILE A 67 -2.35 -15.29 16.12
N ILE A 68 -3.54 -15.36 16.73
CA ILE A 68 -4.79 -15.61 16.00
C ILE A 68 -5.08 -14.45 15.05
N LEU A 69 -4.90 -13.20 15.49
CA LEU A 69 -5.05 -12.04 14.63
C LEU A 69 -4.11 -12.09 13.42
N ALA A 70 -2.83 -12.38 13.64
CA ALA A 70 -1.85 -12.52 12.56
C ALA A 70 -2.25 -13.64 11.58
N ALA A 71 -2.70 -14.79 12.08
CA ALA A 71 -3.15 -15.90 11.26
C ALA A 71 -4.39 -15.54 10.41
N VAL A 72 -5.41 -14.91 11.02
CA VAL A 72 -6.62 -14.50 10.32
C VAL A 72 -6.31 -13.43 9.26
N VAL A 73 -5.53 -12.40 9.60
CA VAL A 73 -5.11 -11.36 8.64
C VAL A 73 -4.34 -11.99 7.48
N TYR A 74 -3.40 -12.89 7.76
CA TYR A 74 -2.61 -13.53 6.71
C TYR A 74 -3.47 -14.38 5.77
N PHE A 75 -4.30 -15.28 6.31
CA PHE A 75 -5.09 -16.20 5.51
C PHE A 75 -6.26 -15.55 4.77
N PHE A 76 -6.97 -14.61 5.40
CA PHE A 76 -8.18 -14.01 4.82
C PHE A 76 -7.96 -12.69 4.10
N VAL A 77 -6.86 -12.00 4.37
CA VAL A 77 -6.55 -10.71 3.73
C VAL A 77 -5.33 -10.85 2.83
N VAL A 78 -4.17 -11.20 3.39
CA VAL A 78 -2.90 -11.16 2.65
C VAL A 78 -2.88 -12.19 1.52
N LEU A 79 -3.21 -13.46 1.80
CA LEU A 79 -3.15 -14.54 0.82
C LEU A 79 -4.12 -14.37 -0.38
N PRO A 80 -5.41 -14.03 -0.20
CA PRO A 80 -6.28 -13.76 -1.34
C PRO A 80 -5.88 -12.45 -2.05
N TYR A 81 -5.39 -11.45 -1.32
CA TYR A 81 -4.92 -10.21 -1.93
C TYR A 81 -3.69 -10.43 -2.80
N THR A 82 -2.69 -11.21 -2.34
CA THR A 82 -1.50 -11.53 -3.14
C THR A 82 -1.87 -12.34 -4.38
N LYS A 83 -2.70 -13.38 -4.21
CA LYS A 83 -3.20 -14.19 -5.35
C LYS A 83 -4.02 -13.37 -6.34
N ALA A 84 -4.90 -12.48 -5.87
CA ALA A 84 -5.69 -11.62 -6.73
C ALA A 84 -4.82 -10.58 -7.45
N LYS A 85 -3.84 -9.98 -6.76
CA LYS A 85 -2.91 -9.03 -7.35
C LYS A 85 -2.12 -9.67 -8.49
N GLU A 86 -1.59 -10.87 -8.29
CA GLU A 86 -0.89 -11.62 -9.35
C GLU A 86 -1.79 -11.93 -10.56
N ARG A 87 -3.09 -12.13 -10.35
CA ARG A 87 -4.04 -12.48 -11.41
C ARG A 87 -4.58 -11.28 -12.18
N TYR A 88 -4.84 -10.16 -11.51
CA TYR A 88 -5.52 -8.99 -12.10
C TYR A 88 -4.58 -7.81 -12.36
N PHE A 89 -3.44 -7.76 -11.68
CA PHE A 89 -2.44 -6.70 -11.81
C PHE A 89 -1.03 -7.30 -11.84
N PRO A 90 -0.68 -8.13 -12.85
CA PRO A 90 0.69 -8.58 -13.01
C PRO A 90 1.57 -7.34 -13.14
N SER A 91 2.30 -7.00 -12.07
CA SER A 91 3.30 -5.95 -12.14
C SER A 91 4.33 -6.43 -13.15
N PRO A 92 4.56 -5.70 -14.26
CA PRO A 92 5.65 -6.02 -15.14
C PRO A 92 6.93 -6.04 -14.27
N PRO A 93 7.75 -7.10 -14.32
CA PRO A 93 8.94 -7.18 -13.48
C PRO A 93 9.76 -5.90 -13.66
N ALA A 94 10.20 -5.30 -12.56
CA ALA A 94 10.94 -4.04 -12.60
C ALA A 94 12.12 -4.16 -13.56
N GLY A 95 12.08 -3.39 -14.66
CA GLY A 95 13.01 -3.53 -15.77
C GLY A 95 12.53 -4.50 -16.85
N THR A 96 11.25 -4.42 -17.25
CA THR A 96 10.85 -5.09 -18.48
C THR A 96 11.78 -4.67 -19.61
N PRO A 97 12.10 -5.57 -20.57
CA PRO A 97 12.90 -5.20 -21.73
C PRO A 97 12.35 -3.95 -22.42
N GLU A 98 11.03 -3.78 -22.46
CA GLU A 98 10.36 -2.61 -23.03
C GLU A 98 10.67 -1.31 -22.27
N ASP A 99 10.58 -1.29 -20.93
CA ASP A 99 10.94 -0.10 -20.15
C ASP A 99 12.42 0.25 -20.32
N VAL A 100 13.30 -0.75 -20.34
CA VAL A 100 14.75 -0.55 -20.53
C VAL A 100 15.05 -0.07 -21.95
N GLU A 101 14.35 -0.60 -22.97
CA GLU A 101 14.46 -0.16 -24.35
C GLU A 101 13.96 1.27 -24.53
N LEU A 102 12.83 1.62 -23.93
CA LEU A 102 12.29 2.99 -23.96
C LEU A 102 13.25 3.96 -23.27
N LEU A 103 13.81 3.61 -22.12
CA LEU A 103 14.82 4.42 -21.43
C LEU A 103 16.11 4.57 -22.26
N ARG A 104 16.50 3.52 -22.99
CA ARG A 104 17.66 3.56 -23.90
C ARG A 104 17.39 4.47 -25.10
N GLN A 105 16.20 4.40 -25.69
CA GLN A 105 15.75 5.30 -26.75
C GLN A 105 15.70 6.76 -26.27
N ILE A 106 15.14 7.04 -25.09
CA ILE A 106 15.09 8.39 -24.50
C ILE A 106 16.49 8.95 -24.27
N ARG A 107 17.42 8.13 -23.75
CA ARG A 107 18.83 8.53 -23.59
C ARG A 107 19.47 8.89 -24.92
N ASP A 108 19.26 8.08 -25.95
CA ASP A 108 19.85 8.28 -27.27
C ASP A 108 19.26 9.51 -27.97
N LEU A 109 17.96 9.77 -27.79
CA LEU A 109 17.30 11.01 -28.24
C LEU A 109 17.82 12.24 -27.50
N LEU A 110 18.02 12.16 -26.18
CA LEU A 110 18.54 13.30 -25.40
C LEU A 110 20.03 13.56 -25.68
N ALA A 111 20.80 12.51 -25.96
CA ALA A 111 22.19 12.61 -26.40
C ALA A 111 22.30 13.18 -27.82
N GLY A 112 21.38 12.80 -28.72
CA GLY A 112 21.26 13.36 -30.06
C GLY A 112 20.75 14.80 -30.08
N SER A 113 19.81 15.14 -29.18
CA SER A 113 19.27 16.50 -28.97
C SER A 113 20.07 17.31 -27.96
N GLY A 114 21.38 17.12 -27.89
CA GLY A 114 22.26 17.89 -27.01
C GLY A 114 22.07 19.42 -27.23
N PRO A 115 22.46 20.28 -26.27
CA PRO A 115 22.13 21.72 -26.24
C PRO A 115 22.65 22.63 -27.39
N GLY A 116 22.98 22.09 -28.56
CA GLY A 116 23.60 22.80 -29.68
C GLY A 116 22.73 23.10 -30.89
N GLU A 117 21.47 22.63 -30.96
CA GLU A 117 20.64 22.76 -32.19
C GLU A 117 19.58 23.87 -32.16
N THR A 118 19.68 24.86 -31.28
CA THR A 118 18.82 26.06 -31.31
C THR A 118 19.36 27.19 -32.21
N GLY A 119 20.27 26.89 -33.14
CA GLY A 119 21.04 27.93 -33.83
C GLY A 119 21.36 27.70 -35.30
N ALA A 120 20.42 27.22 -36.14
CA ALA A 120 20.59 27.30 -37.60
C ALA A 120 19.29 27.05 -38.40
N VAL A 121 18.25 27.87 -38.22
CA VAL A 121 17.25 28.06 -39.29
C VAL A 121 17.22 29.54 -39.66
N GLY A 122 18.31 29.97 -40.32
CA GLY A 122 18.35 31.18 -41.12
C GLY A 122 17.57 30.95 -42.41
N GLY A 123 16.26 31.17 -42.37
CA GLY A 123 15.42 31.23 -43.56
C GLY A 123 15.65 32.52 -44.33
N SER A 124 16.45 32.43 -45.38
CA SER A 124 16.65 33.44 -46.42
C SER A 124 15.29 33.86 -47.02
N HIS A 125 14.80 35.03 -46.63
CA HIS A 125 13.78 35.76 -47.39
C HIS A 125 14.49 36.78 -48.29
N ALA A 126 14.94 36.32 -49.46
CA ALA A 126 15.38 37.20 -50.53
C ALA A 126 14.15 37.88 -51.16
N GLY A 127 14.03 39.20 -50.99
CA GLY A 127 13.06 40.03 -51.70
C GLY A 127 13.50 40.26 -53.17
N PRO A 128 12.58 40.33 -54.13
CA PRO A 128 12.94 40.66 -55.51
C PRO A 128 13.13 42.18 -55.71
N PRO A 129 14.06 42.60 -56.58
CA PRO A 129 14.41 44.01 -56.77
C PRO A 129 13.48 44.75 -57.76
N ALA A 130 13.26 46.03 -57.44
CA ALA A 130 12.78 47.18 -58.24
C ALA A 130 11.40 47.08 -58.92
#